data_AF-A0A4Q0AVU3-F1
#
_entry.id   AF-A0A4Q0AVU3-F1
#
_cell.length_a   1.000
_cell.length_b   1.000
_cell.length_c   1.000
_cell.angle_alpha   90.00
_cell.angle_beta   90.00
_cell.angle_gamma   90.00
#
_symmetry.space_group_name_H-M   'P 1'
#
loop_
_entity.id
_entity.type
_entity.pdbx_description
1 polymer ?
#
loop_
_entity_poly.entity_id
_entity_poly.type
_entity_poly.pdbx_seq_one_letter_code
_entity_poly.pdbx_strand_id
1 'polypeptide(L)'
;MMGSRYQGFQHLQEVAGDLLLSEYNDYSNTRSLLTFKCSECAESFVTTPFLYLKSNDGKRCINCKHKLRVTEQESRRVFIDRCIQIHGHYYGYNLIPSQFKMKDKIDIICPKHGVFSQLADSHLQGRGCNHCKIDYISQANRSNKTDFIYKSNQVHEFKYNYEQVEYVSATTNVSIKCPKHGEFFQQPQVHLSGSGCPKCVSNVPIKKLMNVLERHNYNFSLEKTFPDCVSNLGRKLRFDIYVPSLNLCIEYDGPHHFYPIRYAGYIESDEQQNNRLYIQQQNDDIKNKYCNDNNIELIRIPYTTKHPDALLEKWLGTKDPSNRYHYTYDMLSRDVVHIIQYIKGFGYDKFAVYGIARGGILFSVPVSYHFDKICEYGVVSYQRYDGNDSTVRFDITHTDTSIPIFIIDDLISSGITMNKVIKSMQHKFKKATIHPIVVFGDENPDNVFFVREHPKQWIVFPYEL
;
A
#
# COMPACT_ATOMS: atom_id res chain seq x y z
N MET A 1 -80.85 54.52 -20.14
CA MET A 1 -80.44 53.25 -20.78
C MET A 1 -79.01 53.40 -21.31
N MET A 2 -78.00 53.12 -20.49
CA MET A 2 -76.66 52.75 -20.95
C MET A 2 -76.61 51.21 -20.81
N GLY A 3 -77.23 50.42 -21.70
CA GLY A 3 -76.77 50.14 -23.06
C GLY A 3 -75.71 49.03 -22.98
N SER A 4 -76.02 47.82 -23.48
CA SER A 4 -75.19 46.59 -23.42
C SER A 4 -73.69 46.76 -23.73
N ARG A 5 -73.33 47.84 -24.44
CA ARG A 5 -71.97 48.32 -24.67
C ARG A 5 -71.20 48.61 -23.38
N TYR A 6 -71.78 49.32 -22.41
CA TYR A 6 -71.08 49.68 -21.17
C TYR A 6 -70.74 48.44 -20.33
N GLN A 7 -71.72 47.55 -20.18
CA GLN A 7 -71.54 46.26 -19.48
C GLN A 7 -70.49 45.37 -20.16
N GLY A 8 -70.46 45.35 -21.50
CA GLY A 8 -69.45 44.59 -22.25
C GLY A 8 -68.02 45.12 -22.06
N PHE A 9 -67.84 46.43 -21.93
CA PHE A 9 -66.52 47.01 -21.67
C PHE A 9 -66.07 46.82 -20.22
N GLN A 10 -66.98 46.95 -19.25
CA GLN A 10 -66.66 46.69 -17.84
C GLN A 10 -66.18 45.25 -17.63
N HIS A 11 -66.85 44.27 -18.23
CA HIS A 11 -66.39 42.89 -18.17
C HIS A 11 -64.99 42.69 -18.79
N LEU A 12 -64.69 43.38 -19.90
CA LEU A 12 -63.37 43.33 -20.51
C LEU A 12 -62.29 43.96 -19.61
N GLN A 13 -62.59 45.05 -18.92
CA GLN A 13 -61.69 45.68 -17.93
C GLN A 13 -61.44 44.77 -16.72
N GLU A 14 -62.47 44.08 -16.22
CA GLU A 14 -62.31 43.11 -15.12
C GLU A 14 -61.38 41.96 -15.50
N VAL A 15 -61.45 41.48 -16.75
CA VAL A 15 -60.64 40.34 -17.21
C VAL A 15 -59.23 40.76 -17.62
N ALA A 16 -59.07 41.87 -18.35
CA ALA A 16 -57.78 42.30 -18.86
C ALA A 16 -57.00 43.16 -17.84
N GLY A 17 -57.68 43.83 -16.91
CA GLY A 17 -57.07 44.75 -15.94
C GLY A 17 -56.19 45.80 -16.62
N ASP A 18 -55.00 46.00 -16.05
CA ASP A 18 -53.98 46.95 -16.52
C ASP A 18 -53.39 46.59 -17.91
N LEU A 19 -53.76 45.43 -18.48
CA LEU A 19 -53.32 45.03 -19.81
C LEU A 19 -54.19 45.59 -20.92
N LEU A 20 -55.35 46.19 -20.63
CA LEU A 20 -56.13 46.93 -21.64
C LEU A 20 -55.66 48.39 -21.69
N LEU A 21 -55.16 48.82 -22.85
CA LEU A 21 -54.63 50.18 -23.04
C LEU A 21 -55.62 51.13 -23.71
N SER A 22 -56.60 50.60 -24.46
CA SER A 22 -57.65 51.41 -25.08
C SER A 22 -58.75 51.81 -24.10
N GLU A 23 -59.33 52.99 -24.32
CA GLU A 23 -60.35 53.55 -23.44
C GLU A 23 -61.77 53.16 -23.89
N TYR A 24 -62.78 53.43 -23.05
CA TYR A 24 -64.18 53.10 -23.33
C TYR A 24 -64.69 53.67 -24.67
N ASN A 25 -64.17 54.84 -25.05
CA ASN A 25 -64.55 55.51 -26.30
C ASN A 25 -64.16 54.68 -27.55
N ASP A 26 -63.11 53.86 -27.46
CA ASP A 26 -62.62 53.00 -28.55
C ASP A 26 -63.43 51.71 -28.71
N TYR A 27 -64.19 51.32 -27.67
CA TYR A 27 -64.99 50.10 -27.66
C TYR A 27 -66.42 50.36 -28.09
N SER A 28 -66.80 49.92 -29.29
CA SER A 28 -68.18 49.95 -29.78
C SER A 28 -68.89 48.60 -29.65
N ASN A 29 -68.17 47.48 -29.81
CA ASN A 29 -68.66 46.11 -29.67
C ASN A 29 -67.50 45.10 -29.55
N THR A 30 -67.80 43.81 -29.43
CA THR A 30 -66.78 42.74 -29.25
C THR A 30 -65.83 42.53 -30.43
N ARG A 31 -66.06 43.19 -31.57
CA ARG A 31 -65.19 43.20 -32.75
C ARG A 31 -64.42 44.51 -32.92
N SER A 32 -64.58 45.50 -32.03
CA SER A 32 -63.75 46.70 -32.02
C SER A 32 -62.27 46.33 -31.90
N LEU A 33 -61.41 47.02 -32.63
CA LEU A 33 -59.96 46.85 -32.51
C LEU A 33 -59.49 47.68 -31.32
N LEU A 34 -58.99 47.01 -30.29
CA LEU A 34 -58.44 47.64 -29.08
C LEU A 34 -56.98 47.28 -28.92
N THR A 35 -56.25 48.17 -28.26
CA THR A 35 -54.83 47.99 -27.92
C THR A 35 -54.72 47.34 -26.55
N PHE A 36 -53.94 46.27 -26.48
CA PHE A 36 -53.63 45.53 -25.26
C PHE A 36 -52.12 45.45 -25.05
N LYS A 37 -51.68 45.28 -23.82
CA LYS A 37 -50.31 44.98 -23.44
C LYS A 37 -50.14 43.47 -23.24
N CYS A 38 -49.07 42.89 -23.78
CA CYS A 38 -48.77 41.47 -23.56
C CYS A 38 -48.19 41.24 -22.16
N SER A 39 -48.72 40.28 -21.42
CA SER A 39 -48.21 39.91 -20.09
C SER A 39 -46.82 39.27 -20.13
N GLU A 40 -46.41 38.68 -21.27
CA GLU A 40 -45.12 37.99 -21.40
C GLU A 40 -43.99 38.90 -21.87
N CYS A 41 -44.23 39.75 -22.88
CA CYS A 41 -43.19 40.61 -23.46
C CYS A 41 -43.37 42.10 -23.18
N ALA A 42 -44.44 42.50 -22.47
CA ALA A 42 -44.79 43.88 -22.17
C ALA A 42 -45.03 44.81 -23.37
N GLU A 43 -44.94 44.31 -24.60
CA GLU A 43 -45.24 45.07 -25.82
C GLU A 43 -46.73 45.23 -26.06
N SER A 44 -47.11 46.36 -26.67
CA SER A 44 -48.50 46.61 -27.05
C SER A 44 -48.85 45.94 -28.39
N PHE A 45 -50.09 45.44 -28.51
CA PHE A 45 -50.61 44.84 -29.72
C PHE A 45 -52.12 45.10 -29.86
N VAL A 46 -52.62 45.13 -31.09
CA VAL A 46 -54.03 45.40 -31.38
C VAL A 46 -54.77 44.10 -31.66
N THR A 47 -55.90 43.88 -31.01
CA THR A 47 -56.80 42.74 -31.30
C THR A 47 -58.25 43.06 -30.92
N THR A 48 -59.19 42.15 -31.17
CA THR A 48 -60.59 42.35 -30.77
C THR A 48 -60.89 41.71 -29.42
N PRO A 49 -61.80 42.30 -28.60
CA PRO A 49 -62.22 41.73 -27.31
C PRO A 49 -62.67 40.28 -27.39
N PHE A 50 -63.44 39.92 -28.42
CA PHE A 50 -63.87 38.52 -28.65
C PHE A 50 -62.67 37.58 -28.80
N LEU A 51 -61.64 38.00 -29.54
CA LEU A 51 -60.46 37.20 -29.79
C LEU A 51 -59.52 37.15 -28.58
N TYR A 52 -59.48 38.21 -27.77
CA TYR A 52 -58.70 38.28 -26.53
C TYR A 52 -59.27 37.35 -25.46
N LEU A 53 -60.59 37.44 -25.20
CA LEU A 53 -61.27 36.64 -24.16
C LEU A 53 -61.31 35.14 -24.49
N LYS A 54 -61.28 34.74 -25.76
CA LYS A 54 -61.21 33.33 -26.16
C LYS A 54 -59.84 32.69 -25.98
N SER A 55 -58.77 33.48 -25.84
CA SER A 55 -57.44 32.96 -25.59
C SER A 55 -57.15 33.04 -24.09
N ASN A 56 -57.21 31.91 -23.38
CA ASN A 56 -57.06 31.88 -21.92
C ASN A 56 -55.77 32.52 -21.37
N ASP A 57 -54.77 32.85 -22.19
CA ASP A 57 -53.47 33.31 -21.70
C ASP A 57 -52.80 34.40 -22.58
N GLY A 58 -53.52 35.24 -23.33
CA GLY A 58 -52.88 36.34 -24.08
C GLY A 58 -51.96 35.92 -25.25
N LYS A 59 -52.06 34.66 -25.72
CA LYS A 59 -51.21 34.03 -26.76
C LYS A 59 -51.39 34.57 -28.20
N ARG A 60 -51.89 35.79 -28.36
CA ARG A 60 -52.10 36.43 -29.69
C ARG A 60 -51.25 37.67 -29.94
N CYS A 61 -50.38 38.05 -29.00
CA CYS A 61 -49.38 39.08 -29.27
C CYS A 61 -48.55 38.71 -30.50
N ILE A 62 -48.61 39.54 -31.55
CA ILE A 62 -47.91 39.29 -32.81
C ILE A 62 -46.39 39.24 -32.58
N ASN A 63 -45.86 40.03 -31.62
CA ASN A 63 -44.45 40.02 -31.24
C ASN A 63 -44.03 38.69 -30.58
N CYS A 64 -44.89 38.08 -29.74
CA CYS A 64 -44.64 36.74 -29.21
C CYS A 64 -44.83 35.64 -30.26
N LYS A 65 -45.76 35.82 -31.21
CA LYS A 65 -46.01 34.90 -32.33
C LYS A 65 -44.87 34.93 -33.37
N HIS A 66 -44.08 36.00 -33.41
CA HIS A 66 -42.91 36.19 -34.27
C HIS A 66 -41.55 35.86 -33.62
N LYS A 67 -41.50 35.04 -32.55
CA LYS A 67 -40.23 34.43 -32.06
C LYS A 67 -39.53 33.48 -33.06
N LEU A 68 -39.71 33.67 -34.37
CA LEU A 68 -38.94 33.05 -35.44
C LEU A 68 -38.67 34.08 -36.55
N ARG A 69 -37.78 35.05 -36.28
CA ARG A 69 -36.86 35.65 -37.27
C ARG A 69 -35.86 36.55 -36.55
N VAL A 70 -34.92 35.92 -35.86
CA VAL A 70 -33.71 36.57 -35.35
C VAL A 70 -32.80 36.82 -36.54
N THR A 71 -32.32 38.05 -36.72
CA THR A 71 -31.27 38.32 -37.71
C THR A 71 -29.93 37.72 -37.22
N GLU A 72 -29.08 37.27 -38.13
CA GLU A 72 -27.90 36.45 -37.78
C GLU A 72 -26.95 37.11 -36.76
N GLN A 73 -26.77 38.43 -36.81
CA GLN A 73 -25.94 39.19 -35.85
C GLN A 73 -26.55 39.27 -34.45
N GLU A 74 -27.87 39.40 -34.38
CA GLU A 74 -28.61 39.41 -33.12
C GLU A 74 -28.54 38.02 -32.45
N SER A 75 -28.47 36.94 -33.23
CA SER A 75 -28.37 35.57 -32.71
C SER A 75 -27.06 35.30 -31.95
N ARG A 76 -25.92 35.81 -32.43
CA ARG A 76 -24.61 35.71 -31.74
C ARG A 76 -24.59 36.58 -30.47
N ARG A 77 -25.10 37.81 -30.56
CA ARG A 77 -25.15 38.71 -29.41
C ARG A 77 -26.04 38.14 -28.30
N VAL A 78 -27.25 37.71 -28.65
CA VAL A 78 -28.19 37.06 -27.72
C VAL A 78 -27.58 35.79 -27.11
N PHE A 79 -26.83 35.01 -27.90
CA PHE A 79 -26.12 33.86 -27.37
C PHE A 79 -25.07 34.26 -26.31
N ILE A 80 -24.24 35.26 -26.61
CA ILE A 80 -23.21 35.75 -25.67
C ILE A 80 -23.84 36.29 -24.40
N ASP A 81 -24.93 37.07 -24.50
CA ASP A 81 -25.64 37.62 -23.34
C ASP A 81 -26.16 36.49 -22.42
N ARG A 82 -26.72 35.42 -23.00
CA ARG A 82 -27.13 34.23 -22.24
C ARG A 82 -25.95 33.51 -21.61
N CYS A 83 -24.82 33.43 -22.29
CA CYS A 83 -23.61 32.83 -21.71
C CYS A 83 -23.09 33.65 -20.52
N ILE A 84 -23.18 34.99 -20.58
CA ILE A 84 -22.84 35.88 -19.46
C ILE A 84 -23.81 35.70 -18.29
N GLN A 85 -25.10 35.51 -18.54
CA GLN A 85 -26.06 35.22 -17.45
C GLN A 85 -25.72 33.94 -16.68
N ILE A 86 -25.17 32.93 -17.36
CA ILE A 86 -24.86 31.63 -16.76
C ILE A 86 -23.47 31.62 -16.09
N HIS A 87 -22.46 32.16 -16.76
CA HIS A 87 -21.06 32.06 -16.37
C HIS A 87 -20.47 33.37 -15.83
N GLY A 88 -21.27 34.43 -15.76
CA GLY A 88 -20.78 35.79 -15.54
C GLY A 88 -19.84 36.24 -16.66
N HIS A 89 -18.99 37.21 -16.36
CA HIS A 89 -17.95 37.70 -17.27
C HIS A 89 -16.67 36.85 -17.25
N TYR A 90 -16.76 35.58 -16.84
CA TYR A 90 -15.58 34.72 -16.64
C TYR A 90 -14.93 34.24 -17.95
N TYR A 91 -15.69 34.05 -19.03
CA TYR A 91 -15.15 33.57 -20.32
C TYR A 91 -15.14 34.65 -21.39
N GLY A 92 -14.18 34.55 -22.32
CA GLY A 92 -14.12 35.37 -23.55
C GLY A 92 -14.81 34.68 -24.73
N TYR A 93 -15.54 35.45 -25.53
CA TYR A 93 -16.38 34.95 -26.65
C TYR A 93 -16.02 35.56 -28.01
N ASN A 94 -14.91 36.29 -28.07
CA ASN A 94 -14.40 36.99 -29.25
C ASN A 94 -14.08 36.07 -30.43
N LEU A 95 -13.84 34.77 -30.19
CA LEU A 95 -13.54 33.77 -31.22
C LEU A 95 -14.77 33.05 -31.77
N ILE A 96 -15.96 33.26 -31.21
CA ILE A 96 -17.19 32.64 -31.72
C ILE A 96 -17.53 33.25 -33.09
N PRO A 97 -17.78 32.43 -34.14
CA PRO A 97 -18.11 32.94 -35.47
C PRO A 97 -19.47 33.68 -35.48
N SER A 98 -19.68 34.54 -36.48
CA SER A 98 -20.95 35.27 -36.68
C SER A 98 -22.15 34.37 -36.91
N GLN A 99 -21.92 33.18 -37.48
CA GLN A 99 -22.93 32.17 -37.75
C GLN A 99 -22.50 30.83 -37.14
N PHE A 100 -23.41 30.21 -36.37
CA PHE A 100 -23.25 28.86 -35.81
C PHE A 100 -24.62 28.33 -35.37
N LYS A 101 -24.75 27.01 -35.31
CA LYS A 101 -25.90 26.30 -34.75
C LYS A 101 -25.61 25.91 -33.30
N MET A 102 -26.66 25.67 -32.52
CA MET A 102 -26.52 25.22 -31.13
C MET A 102 -25.76 23.89 -30.99
N LYS A 103 -25.74 23.08 -32.05
CA LYS A 103 -25.02 21.81 -32.13
C LYS A 103 -23.62 21.93 -32.75
N ASP A 104 -23.15 23.13 -33.05
CA ASP A 104 -21.80 23.36 -33.52
C ASP A 104 -20.85 23.55 -32.33
N LYS A 105 -19.58 23.16 -32.51
CA LYS A 105 -18.51 23.49 -31.57
C LYS A 105 -18.08 24.93 -31.79
N ILE A 106 -18.00 25.68 -30.70
CA ILE A 106 -17.54 27.05 -30.65
C ILE A 106 -16.28 27.15 -29.79
N ASP A 107 -15.39 28.07 -30.15
CA ASP A 107 -14.16 28.34 -29.40
C ASP A 107 -14.41 29.43 -28.35
N ILE A 108 -14.16 29.08 -27.10
CA ILE A 108 -14.37 29.93 -25.91
C ILE A 108 -13.03 30.12 -25.21
N ILE A 109 -12.76 31.33 -24.73
CA ILE A 109 -11.51 31.66 -24.04
C ILE A 109 -11.72 31.52 -22.53
N CYS A 110 -11.02 30.58 -21.91
CA CYS A 110 -10.86 30.53 -20.46
C CYS A 110 -9.67 31.41 -20.05
N PRO A 111 -9.82 32.35 -19.10
CA PRO A 111 -8.71 33.20 -18.64
C PRO A 111 -7.52 32.42 -18.08
N LYS A 112 -7.76 31.21 -17.54
CA LYS A 112 -6.75 30.38 -16.88
C LYS A 112 -6.07 29.37 -17.82
N HIS A 113 -6.83 28.82 -18.78
CA HIS A 113 -6.37 27.69 -19.60
C HIS A 113 -6.35 27.99 -21.10
N GLY A 114 -6.64 29.22 -21.50
CA GLY A 114 -6.69 29.61 -22.91
C GLY A 114 -7.94 29.11 -23.63
N VAL A 115 -7.82 28.94 -24.95
CA VAL A 115 -8.95 28.60 -25.82
C VAL A 115 -9.33 27.12 -25.67
N PHE A 116 -10.63 26.85 -25.54
CA PHE A 116 -11.17 25.50 -25.57
C PHE A 116 -12.47 25.45 -26.39
N SER A 117 -12.71 24.32 -27.07
CA SER A 117 -13.86 24.15 -27.95
C SER A 117 -14.94 23.28 -27.31
N GLN A 118 -16.20 23.71 -27.38
CA GLN A 118 -17.34 22.88 -26.97
C GLN A 118 -18.64 23.28 -27.68
N LEU A 119 -19.69 22.46 -27.56
CA LEU A 119 -20.98 22.78 -28.17
C LEU A 119 -21.60 24.04 -27.56
N ALA A 120 -22.16 24.89 -28.41
CA ALA A 120 -22.86 26.10 -27.99
C ALA A 120 -24.00 25.81 -26.98
N ASP A 121 -24.82 24.79 -27.25
CA ASP A 121 -25.89 24.30 -26.35
C ASP A 121 -25.32 23.84 -24.99
N SER A 122 -24.23 23.08 -25.01
CA SER A 122 -23.57 22.58 -23.79
C SER A 122 -23.06 23.73 -22.92
N HIS A 123 -22.52 24.79 -23.50
CA HIS A 123 -22.08 25.97 -22.76
C HIS A 123 -23.26 26.67 -22.07
N LEU A 124 -24.39 26.80 -22.78
CA LEU A 124 -25.63 27.35 -22.24
C LEU A 124 -26.31 26.48 -21.18
N GLN A 125 -25.91 25.21 -21.06
CA GLN A 125 -26.33 24.35 -19.95
C GLN A 125 -25.43 24.49 -18.71
N GLY A 126 -24.52 25.48 -18.71
CA GLY A 126 -23.60 25.73 -17.59
C GLY A 126 -22.32 24.91 -17.61
N ARG A 127 -22.03 24.19 -18.71
CA ARG A 127 -20.76 23.46 -18.83
C ARG A 127 -19.64 24.44 -19.21
N GLY A 128 -18.60 24.50 -18.38
CA GLY A 128 -17.44 25.37 -18.60
C GLY A 128 -16.19 24.61 -19.06
N CYS A 129 -15.03 25.25 -18.88
CA CYS A 129 -13.74 24.67 -19.23
C CYS A 129 -13.46 23.39 -18.41
N ASN A 130 -13.19 22.28 -19.12
CA ASN A 130 -12.84 21.01 -18.49
C ASN A 130 -11.56 21.09 -17.65
N HIS A 131 -10.58 21.91 -18.05
CA HIS A 131 -9.37 22.12 -17.25
C HIS A 131 -9.65 22.86 -15.95
N CYS A 132 -10.56 23.85 -15.93
CA CYS A 132 -11.00 24.47 -14.66
C CYS A 132 -11.70 23.47 -13.75
N LYS A 133 -12.51 22.56 -14.32
CA LYS A 133 -13.14 21.48 -13.57
C LYS A 133 -12.09 20.50 -13.01
N ILE A 134 -11.12 20.09 -13.81
CA ILE A 134 -10.01 19.22 -13.39
C ILE A 134 -9.19 19.90 -12.30
N ASP A 135 -8.92 21.20 -12.40
CA ASP A 135 -8.20 21.96 -11.39
C ASP A 135 -8.97 22.11 -10.09
N TYR A 136 -10.27 22.38 -10.16
CA TYR A 136 -11.12 22.40 -8.99
C TYR A 136 -11.16 21.03 -8.32
N ILE A 137 -11.33 19.96 -9.10
CA ILE A 137 -11.31 18.58 -8.61
C ILE A 137 -9.94 18.23 -8.03
N SER A 138 -8.84 18.64 -8.66
CA SER A 138 -7.49 18.33 -8.18
C SER A 138 -7.17 19.10 -6.90
N GLN A 139 -7.64 20.34 -6.76
CA GLN A 139 -7.55 21.11 -5.52
C GLN A 139 -8.44 20.54 -4.41
N ALA A 140 -9.66 20.13 -4.73
CA ALA A 140 -10.56 19.44 -3.80
C ALA A 140 -10.03 18.06 -3.38
N ASN A 141 -9.31 17.37 -4.28
CA ASN A 141 -8.67 16.08 -4.05
C ASN A 141 -7.23 16.18 -3.53
N ARG A 142 -6.70 17.39 -3.26
CA ARG A 142 -5.41 17.52 -2.59
C ARG A 142 -5.57 16.96 -1.19
N SER A 143 -5.12 15.72 -1.03
CA SER A 143 -4.95 15.08 0.27
C SER A 143 -4.16 16.05 1.14
N ASN A 144 -4.70 16.39 2.29
CA ASN A 144 -4.03 17.16 3.32
C ASN A 144 -3.47 16.18 4.37
N LYS A 145 -2.78 16.68 5.40
CA LYS A 145 -2.20 15.84 6.46
C LYS A 145 -3.23 14.88 7.07
N THR A 146 -4.45 15.36 7.34
CA THR A 146 -5.50 14.55 7.98
C THR A 146 -6.01 13.46 7.05
N ASP A 147 -6.24 13.76 5.77
CA ASP A 147 -6.65 12.79 4.75
C ASP A 147 -5.58 11.72 4.49
N PHE A 148 -4.30 12.12 4.45
CA PHE A 148 -3.18 11.18 4.33
C PHE A 148 -3.13 10.21 5.50
N ILE A 149 -3.23 10.72 6.74
CA ILE A 149 -3.20 9.89 7.95
C ILE A 149 -4.40 8.94 7.96
N TYR A 150 -5.61 9.44 7.64
CA TYR A 150 -6.82 8.64 7.58
C TYR A 150 -6.68 7.48 6.59
N LYS A 151 -6.28 7.75 5.35
CA LYS A 151 -6.10 6.71 4.31
C LYS A 151 -4.96 5.75 4.64
N SER A 152 -3.85 6.25 5.19
CA SER A 152 -2.71 5.41 5.57
C SER A 152 -3.09 4.43 6.66
N ASN A 153 -3.93 4.87 7.60
CA ASN A 153 -4.48 4.03 8.63
C ASN A 153 -5.41 2.92 8.08
N GLN A 154 -6.20 3.20 7.04
CA GLN A 154 -7.01 2.16 6.38
C GLN A 154 -6.14 1.11 5.69
N VAL A 155 -5.08 1.56 5.00
CA VAL A 155 -4.18 0.69 4.23
C VAL A 155 -3.31 -0.18 5.14
N HIS A 156 -2.85 0.38 6.25
CA HIS A 156 -1.90 -0.28 7.16
C HIS A 156 -2.53 -0.76 8.45
N GLU A 157 -3.86 -0.81 8.53
CA GLU A 157 -4.61 -1.25 9.70
C GLU A 157 -4.08 -0.58 10.99
N PHE A 158 -3.87 0.74 10.91
CA PHE A 158 -3.43 1.59 12.03
C PHE A 158 -2.07 1.22 12.65
N LYS A 159 -1.18 0.58 11.88
CA LYS A 159 0.12 0.07 12.34
C LYS A 159 1.18 1.15 12.67
N TYR A 160 1.10 2.34 12.09
CA TYR A 160 2.16 3.36 12.16
C TYR A 160 1.73 4.62 12.92
N ASN A 161 2.68 5.34 13.51
CA ASN A 161 2.46 6.64 14.13
C ASN A 161 2.87 7.77 13.15
N TYR A 162 1.99 8.76 13.04
CA TYR A 162 2.11 9.89 12.11
C TYR A 162 2.12 11.27 12.82
N GLU A 163 2.35 11.32 14.14
CA GLU A 163 2.28 12.57 14.93
C GLU A 163 3.21 13.65 14.37
N GLN A 164 4.43 13.25 14.00
CA GLN A 164 5.47 14.11 13.44
C GLN A 164 5.40 14.25 11.91
N VAL A 165 4.34 13.75 11.25
CA VAL A 165 4.21 13.90 9.81
C VAL A 165 3.94 15.37 9.46
N GLU A 166 4.82 15.94 8.64
CA GLU A 166 4.60 17.21 7.96
C GLU A 166 4.25 16.93 6.50
N TYR A 167 2.95 16.89 6.19
CA TYR A 167 2.49 16.57 4.85
C TYR A 167 2.61 17.79 3.93
N VAL A 168 3.50 17.70 2.95
CA VAL A 168 3.70 18.74 1.91
C VAL A 168 3.04 18.33 0.59
N SER A 169 3.30 17.11 0.12
CA SER A 169 2.72 16.57 -1.11
C SER A 169 2.76 15.03 -1.10
N ALA A 170 2.07 14.40 -2.06
CA ALA A 170 2.02 12.94 -2.16
C ALA A 170 3.37 12.29 -2.51
N THR A 171 4.30 13.07 -3.08
CA THR A 171 5.61 12.62 -3.57
C THR A 171 6.77 13.07 -2.66
N THR A 172 6.51 13.94 -1.69
CA THR A 172 7.50 14.39 -0.70
C THR A 172 7.58 13.38 0.43
N ASN A 173 8.79 12.90 0.76
CA ASN A 173 8.97 11.98 1.88
C ASN A 173 8.47 12.59 3.20
N VAL A 174 7.74 11.80 3.96
CA VAL A 174 7.31 12.14 5.33
C VAL A 174 7.98 11.21 6.33
N SER A 175 8.21 11.69 7.56
CA SER A 175 8.69 10.85 8.66
C SER A 175 7.52 10.07 9.26
N ILE A 176 7.59 8.75 9.15
CA ILE A 176 6.59 7.82 9.69
C ILE A 176 7.27 7.01 10.79
N LYS A 177 6.63 6.87 11.94
CA LYS A 177 7.19 6.13 13.06
C LYS A 177 6.63 4.72 13.10
N CYS A 178 7.53 3.74 12.91
CA CYS A 178 7.23 2.34 13.15
C CYS A 178 7.32 2.03 14.65
N PRO A 179 6.31 1.37 15.26
CA PRO A 179 6.35 1.03 16.67
C PRO A 179 7.52 0.10 17.05
N LYS A 180 8.02 -0.70 16.10
CA LYS A 180 9.14 -1.63 16.33
C LYS A 180 10.52 -1.05 15.99
N HIS A 181 10.60 -0.23 14.95
CA HIS A 181 11.89 0.13 14.33
C HIS A 181 12.21 1.62 14.37
N GLY A 182 11.34 2.42 15.00
CA GLY A 182 11.48 3.87 15.07
C GLY A 182 11.11 4.55 13.75
N GLU A 183 11.64 5.76 13.55
CA GLU A 183 11.35 6.59 12.39
C GLU A 183 11.91 6.02 11.08
N PHE A 184 11.14 6.18 10.01
CA PHE A 184 11.56 5.91 8.64
C PHE A 184 10.90 6.91 7.69
N PHE A 185 11.53 7.14 6.55
CA PHE A 185 11.04 8.08 5.55
C PHE A 185 10.40 7.35 4.38
N GLN A 186 9.22 7.80 3.96
CA GLN A 186 8.53 7.24 2.80
C GLN A 186 7.64 8.30 2.15
N GLN A 187 7.44 8.20 0.83
CA GLN A 187 6.48 9.04 0.13
C GLN A 187 5.04 8.63 0.50
N PRO A 188 4.14 9.58 0.80
CA PRO A 188 2.75 9.29 1.09
C PRO A 188 2.06 8.39 0.06
N GLN A 189 2.25 8.62 -1.24
CA GLN A 189 1.63 7.79 -2.29
C GLN A 189 2.08 6.33 -2.24
N VAL A 190 3.35 6.08 -1.91
CA VAL A 190 3.94 4.74 -1.81
C VAL A 190 3.47 4.08 -0.51
N HIS A 191 3.34 4.87 0.56
CA HIS A 191 2.78 4.39 1.81
C HIS A 191 1.32 3.96 1.62
N LEU A 192 0.51 4.80 0.97
CA LEU A 192 -0.89 4.52 0.65
C LEU A 192 -1.10 3.34 -0.31
N SER A 193 -0.08 2.87 -1.02
CA SER A 193 -0.16 1.67 -1.85
C SER A 193 0.12 0.36 -1.08
N GLY A 194 0.30 0.44 0.24
CA GLY A 194 0.54 -0.74 1.10
C GLY A 194 2.01 -0.93 1.48
N SER A 195 2.91 -0.04 1.06
CA SER A 195 4.31 -0.12 1.50
C SER A 195 4.47 0.43 2.92
N GLY A 196 5.17 -0.31 3.77
CA GLY A 196 5.37 0.07 5.17
C GLY A 196 6.84 0.33 5.51
N CYS A 197 7.16 0.24 6.79
CA CYS A 197 8.53 0.31 7.31
C CYS A 197 9.43 -0.73 6.61
N PRO A 198 10.52 -0.32 5.93
CA PRO A 198 11.42 -1.23 5.24
C PRO A 198 12.01 -2.31 6.15
N LYS A 199 12.31 -1.94 7.41
CA LYS A 199 12.82 -2.88 8.43
C LYS A 199 11.77 -3.91 8.88
N CYS A 200 10.47 -3.55 8.84
CA CYS A 200 9.41 -4.54 9.04
C CYS A 200 9.35 -5.54 7.90
N VAL A 201 9.57 -5.10 6.66
CA VAL A 201 9.49 -5.95 5.47
C VAL A 201 10.75 -6.81 5.30
N SER A 202 11.93 -6.31 5.70
CA SER A 202 13.20 -7.05 5.59
C SER A 202 13.44 -8.05 6.73
N ASN A 203 12.85 -7.84 7.92
CA ASN A 203 12.92 -8.74 9.08
C ASN A 203 11.57 -9.36 9.45
N VAL A 204 10.73 -9.73 8.47
CA VAL A 204 9.49 -10.47 8.79
C VAL A 204 9.88 -11.85 9.31
N PRO A 205 9.48 -12.24 10.53
CA PRO A 205 9.72 -13.58 11.08
C PRO A 205 9.27 -14.70 10.13
N ILE A 206 8.14 -14.51 9.46
CA ILE A 206 7.65 -15.40 8.39
C ILE A 206 8.68 -15.57 7.27
N LYS A 207 9.35 -14.51 6.82
CA LYS A 207 10.38 -14.61 5.77
C LYS A 207 11.59 -15.45 6.22
N LYS A 208 11.97 -15.35 7.49
CA LYS A 208 13.02 -16.21 8.06
C LYS A 208 12.61 -17.68 8.05
N LEU A 209 11.36 -17.97 8.42
CA LEU A 209 10.80 -19.33 8.38
C LEU A 209 10.74 -19.88 6.96
N MET A 210 10.28 -19.07 6.00
CA MET A 210 10.27 -19.42 4.57
C MET A 210 11.67 -19.79 4.07
N ASN A 211 12.68 -18.96 4.35
CA ASN A 211 14.06 -19.23 3.94
C ASN A 211 14.58 -20.58 4.48
N VAL A 212 14.18 -20.98 5.70
CA VAL A 212 14.54 -22.30 6.26
C VAL A 212 13.86 -23.41 5.47
N LEU A 213 12.55 -23.29 5.21
CA LEU A 213 11.79 -24.28 4.45
C LEU A 213 12.32 -24.44 3.01
N GLU A 214 12.63 -23.33 2.33
CA GLU A 214 13.21 -23.31 0.98
C GLU A 214 14.59 -23.98 0.95
N ARG A 215 15.45 -23.70 1.94
CA ARG A 215 16.78 -24.30 2.05
C ARG A 215 16.72 -25.82 2.21
N HIS A 216 15.72 -26.32 2.93
CA HIS A 216 15.48 -27.76 3.13
C HIS A 216 14.54 -28.38 2.08
N ASN A 217 14.29 -27.65 0.98
CA ASN A 217 13.52 -28.10 -0.18
C ASN A 217 12.07 -28.53 0.13
N TYR A 218 11.43 -27.87 1.10
CA TYR A 218 10.02 -28.07 1.40
C TYR A 218 9.13 -27.18 0.51
N ASN A 219 8.08 -27.77 -0.04
CA ASN A 219 6.98 -27.01 -0.62
C ASN A 219 6.06 -26.49 0.49
N PHE A 220 5.63 -25.24 0.42
CA PHE A 220 4.73 -24.64 1.39
C PHE A 220 3.78 -23.61 0.75
N SER A 221 2.70 -23.29 1.44
CA SER A 221 1.75 -22.25 1.06
C SER A 221 1.53 -21.27 2.20
N LEU A 222 1.37 -19.99 1.87
CA LEU A 222 1.07 -18.93 2.83
C LEU A 222 -0.44 -18.75 3.00
N GLU A 223 -0.86 -18.24 4.17
CA GLU A 223 -2.25 -17.89 4.50
C GLU A 223 -3.26 -19.02 4.20
N LYS A 224 -2.85 -20.26 4.46
CA LYS A 224 -3.63 -21.46 4.17
C LYS A 224 -4.94 -21.42 4.96
N THR A 225 -6.06 -21.58 4.28
CA THR A 225 -7.35 -21.85 4.92
C THR A 225 -7.78 -23.28 4.67
N PHE A 226 -8.50 -23.86 5.63
CA PHE A 226 -9.19 -25.13 5.47
C PHE A 226 -10.70 -24.87 5.43
N PRO A 227 -11.47 -25.57 4.57
CA PRO A 227 -12.91 -25.33 4.43
C PRO A 227 -13.68 -25.41 5.75
N ASP A 228 -13.29 -26.36 6.60
CA ASP A 228 -14.00 -26.71 7.83
C ASP A 228 -13.41 -26.03 9.09
N CYS A 229 -12.34 -25.25 8.93
CA CYS A 229 -11.76 -24.46 10.02
C CYS A 229 -12.31 -23.03 9.96
N VAL A 230 -13.43 -22.81 10.66
CA VAL A 230 -14.17 -21.53 10.67
C VAL A 230 -14.28 -20.98 12.08
N SER A 231 -14.26 -19.65 12.20
CA SER A 231 -14.48 -18.94 13.45
C SER A 231 -15.94 -19.05 13.90
N ASN A 232 -16.20 -18.67 15.15
CA ASN A 232 -17.56 -18.55 15.69
C ASN A 232 -18.47 -17.59 14.88
N LEU A 233 -17.88 -16.72 14.05
CA LEU A 233 -18.58 -15.78 13.17
C LEU A 233 -18.72 -16.30 11.72
N GLY A 234 -18.39 -17.58 11.48
CA GLY A 234 -18.47 -18.22 10.17
C GLY A 234 -17.38 -17.81 9.18
N ARG A 235 -16.30 -17.17 9.64
CA ARG A 235 -15.18 -16.76 8.78
C ARG A 235 -14.11 -17.85 8.77
N LYS A 236 -13.60 -18.22 7.58
CA LYS A 236 -12.48 -19.17 7.48
C LYS A 236 -11.25 -18.64 8.20
N LEU A 237 -10.65 -19.48 9.03
CA LEU A 237 -9.41 -19.16 9.73
C LEU A 237 -8.22 -19.49 8.83
N ARG A 238 -7.24 -18.59 8.84
CA ARG A 238 -6.04 -18.63 8.01
C ARG A 238 -4.82 -18.95 8.87
N PHE A 239 -3.98 -19.86 8.38
CA PHE A 239 -2.71 -20.24 8.96
C PHE A 239 -1.56 -19.59 8.20
N ASP A 240 -0.56 -19.05 8.90
CA ASP A 240 0.50 -18.24 8.26
C ASP A 240 1.29 -19.06 7.23
N ILE A 241 1.69 -20.28 7.57
CA ILE A 241 2.41 -21.22 6.68
C ILE A 241 1.83 -22.63 6.84
N TYR A 242 1.67 -23.34 5.73
CA TYR A 242 1.35 -24.77 5.69
C TYR A 242 2.36 -25.54 4.83
N VAL A 243 2.93 -26.62 5.38
CA VAL A 243 3.90 -27.52 4.74
C VAL A 243 3.23 -28.89 4.52
N PRO A 244 2.74 -29.20 3.30
CA PRO A 244 1.93 -30.39 3.06
C PRO A 244 2.66 -31.71 3.34
N SER A 245 3.95 -31.81 3.01
CA SER A 245 4.73 -33.06 3.18
C SER A 245 4.90 -33.47 4.64
N LEU A 246 4.85 -32.52 5.57
CA LEU A 246 4.96 -32.75 7.00
C LEU A 246 3.61 -32.70 7.71
N ASN A 247 2.53 -32.45 6.96
CA ASN A 247 1.21 -32.08 7.47
C ASN A 247 1.30 -31.06 8.63
N LEU A 248 2.06 -29.99 8.41
CA LEU A 248 2.46 -29.02 9.43
C LEU A 248 1.88 -27.63 9.13
N CYS A 249 1.23 -27.03 10.12
CA CYS A 249 0.92 -25.60 10.17
C CYS A 249 1.93 -24.86 11.06
N ILE A 250 2.33 -23.65 10.67
CA ILE A 250 3.17 -22.76 11.46
C ILE A 250 2.45 -21.42 11.61
N GLU A 251 2.33 -20.93 12.85
CA GLU A 251 1.77 -19.62 13.21
C GLU A 251 2.85 -18.76 13.86
N TYR A 252 2.93 -17.49 13.47
CA TYR A 252 3.73 -16.49 14.17
C TYR A 252 2.81 -15.56 14.97
N ASP A 253 2.68 -15.84 16.26
CA ASP A 253 1.72 -15.17 17.13
C ASP A 253 2.22 -13.77 17.53
N GLY A 254 1.58 -12.74 16.95
CA GLY A 254 1.83 -11.35 17.29
C GLY A 254 1.44 -10.99 18.75
N PRO A 255 1.85 -9.80 19.23
CA PRO A 255 1.43 -9.24 20.53
C PRO A 255 -0.06 -9.36 20.87
N HIS A 256 -0.91 -9.20 19.86
CA HIS A 256 -2.37 -9.20 19.97
C HIS A 256 -2.98 -10.55 20.36
N HIS A 257 -2.21 -11.64 20.32
CA HIS A 257 -2.62 -12.94 20.86
C HIS A 257 -2.52 -13.00 22.40
N PHE A 258 -1.69 -12.14 23.00
CA PHE A 258 -1.31 -12.24 24.42
C PHE A 258 -1.89 -11.13 25.28
N TYR A 259 -2.06 -9.92 24.74
CA TYR A 259 -2.54 -8.78 25.50
C TYR A 259 -3.37 -7.83 24.64
N PRO A 260 -4.27 -7.05 25.27
CA PRO A 260 -4.99 -5.99 24.58
C PRO A 260 -3.97 -4.97 24.07
N ILE A 261 -3.92 -4.79 22.76
CA ILE A 261 -3.09 -3.75 22.16
C ILE A 261 -3.95 -2.54 21.83
N ARG A 262 -3.46 -1.36 22.23
CA ARG A 262 -4.06 -0.07 21.90
C ARG A 262 -3.52 0.41 20.57
N TYR A 263 -4.41 0.69 19.64
CA TYR A 263 -4.05 1.23 18.32
C TYR A 263 -3.98 2.75 18.40
N ALA A 264 -2.88 3.33 17.91
CA ALA A 264 -2.66 4.76 17.97
C ALA A 264 -3.74 5.51 17.16
N GLY A 265 -4.39 6.51 17.78
CA GLY A 265 -5.42 7.32 17.14
C GLY A 265 -6.88 6.91 17.41
N TYR A 266 -7.12 5.87 18.21
CA TYR A 266 -8.46 5.51 18.69
C TYR A 266 -8.65 5.85 20.18
N ILE A 267 -9.83 6.37 20.51
CA ILE A 267 -10.38 6.34 21.87
C ILE A 267 -11.22 5.07 21.95
N GLU A 268 -10.57 3.96 22.31
CA GLU A 268 -11.25 2.68 22.57
C GLU A 268 -11.35 2.47 24.08
N SER A 269 -12.51 1.99 24.53
CA SER A 269 -12.65 1.55 25.91
C SER A 269 -11.81 0.29 26.16
N ASP A 270 -11.42 0.07 27.41
CA ASP A 270 -10.70 -1.15 27.81
C ASP A 270 -11.51 -2.41 27.46
N GLU A 271 -12.84 -2.31 27.52
CA GLU A 271 -13.76 -3.38 27.13
C GLU A 271 -13.63 -3.78 25.65
N GLN A 272 -13.50 -2.81 24.74
CA GLN A 272 -13.34 -3.09 23.30
C GLN A 272 -12.00 -3.76 22.99
N GLN A 273 -10.94 -3.38 23.70
CA GLN A 273 -9.62 -3.97 23.53
C GLN A 273 -9.61 -5.42 24.05
N ASN A 274 -10.23 -5.66 25.21
CA ASN A 274 -10.37 -6.98 25.81
C ASN A 274 -11.24 -7.91 24.97
N ASN A 275 -12.33 -7.41 24.39
CA ASN A 275 -13.19 -8.20 23.49
C ASN A 275 -12.45 -8.69 22.24
N ARG A 276 -11.56 -7.87 21.67
CA ARG A 276 -10.73 -8.32 20.53
C ARG A 276 -9.71 -9.38 20.92
N LEU A 277 -9.03 -9.19 22.05
CA LEU A 277 -8.13 -10.22 22.57
C LEU A 277 -8.88 -11.53 22.79
N TYR A 278 -10.07 -11.47 23.39
CA TYR A 278 -10.93 -12.63 23.61
C TYR A 278 -11.29 -13.35 22.30
N ILE A 279 -11.72 -12.61 21.27
CA ILE A 279 -12.03 -13.19 19.95
C ILE A 279 -10.78 -13.83 19.32
N GLN A 280 -9.61 -13.19 19.46
CA GLN A 280 -8.37 -13.74 18.95
C GLN A 280 -8.01 -15.06 19.64
N GLN A 281 -8.09 -15.10 20.97
CA GLN A 281 -7.84 -16.31 21.77
C GLN A 281 -8.82 -17.44 21.41
N GLN A 282 -10.10 -17.12 21.19
CA GLN A 282 -11.06 -18.11 20.71
C GLN A 282 -10.68 -18.68 19.33
N ASN A 283 -10.26 -17.83 18.40
CA ASN A 283 -9.81 -18.30 17.08
C ASN A 283 -8.56 -19.16 17.19
N ASP A 284 -7.66 -18.84 18.11
CA ASP A 284 -6.47 -19.62 18.41
C ASP A 284 -6.84 -21.02 18.94
N ASP A 285 -7.80 -21.10 19.86
CA ASP A 285 -8.31 -22.37 20.38
C ASP A 285 -8.97 -23.21 19.29
N ILE A 286 -9.74 -22.59 18.39
CA ILE A 286 -10.34 -23.27 17.23
C ILE A 286 -9.25 -23.84 16.32
N LYS A 287 -8.20 -23.07 16.02
CA LYS A 287 -7.07 -23.54 15.22
C LYS A 287 -6.35 -24.71 15.89
N ASN A 288 -6.04 -24.58 17.19
CA ASN A 288 -5.36 -25.61 17.97
C ASN A 288 -6.16 -26.92 17.96
N LYS A 289 -7.47 -26.82 18.25
CA LYS A 289 -8.38 -27.97 18.22
C LYS A 289 -8.50 -28.57 16.84
N TYR A 290 -8.69 -27.75 15.80
CA TYR A 290 -8.79 -28.22 14.42
C TYR A 290 -7.54 -29.00 14.00
N CYS A 291 -6.35 -28.48 14.30
CA CYS A 291 -5.09 -29.16 14.00
C CYS A 291 -4.99 -30.51 14.73
N ASN A 292 -5.31 -30.53 16.03
CA ASN A 292 -5.32 -31.76 16.82
C ASN A 292 -6.31 -32.81 16.28
N ASP A 293 -7.55 -32.40 16.01
CA ASP A 293 -8.62 -33.29 15.56
C ASP A 293 -8.36 -33.87 14.15
N ASN A 294 -7.59 -33.15 13.31
CA ASN A 294 -7.24 -33.56 11.95
C ASN A 294 -5.82 -34.14 11.84
N ASN A 295 -5.14 -34.39 12.97
CA ASN A 295 -3.76 -34.89 13.01
C ASN A 295 -2.78 -34.04 12.17
N ILE A 296 -2.96 -32.72 12.23
CA ILE A 296 -2.09 -31.70 11.64
C ILE A 296 -1.17 -31.20 12.76
N GLU A 297 0.15 -31.31 12.59
CA GLU A 297 1.11 -30.74 13.53
C GLU A 297 1.01 -29.21 13.49
N LEU A 298 1.05 -28.55 14.66
CA LEU A 298 0.94 -27.10 14.76
C LEU A 298 2.10 -26.54 15.59
N ILE A 299 2.94 -25.72 14.97
CA ILE A 299 3.97 -24.94 15.65
C ILE A 299 3.47 -23.51 15.80
N ARG A 300 3.45 -23.02 17.03
CA ARG A 300 3.17 -21.60 17.34
C ARG A 300 4.44 -20.93 17.82
N ILE A 301 4.83 -19.84 17.16
CA ILE A 301 6.05 -19.10 17.42
C ILE A 301 5.66 -17.72 17.98
N PRO A 302 5.81 -17.49 19.30
CA PRO A 302 5.47 -16.21 19.90
C PRO A 302 6.33 -15.07 19.35
N TYR A 303 5.76 -13.86 19.29
CA TYR A 303 6.48 -12.70 18.78
C TYR A 303 7.73 -12.28 19.57
N THR A 304 7.87 -12.80 20.80
CA THR A 304 9.04 -12.62 21.66
C THR A 304 10.21 -13.51 21.25
N THR A 305 10.00 -14.46 20.33
CA THR A 305 11.04 -15.37 19.83
C THR A 305 12.06 -14.59 19.00
N LYS A 306 13.28 -14.48 19.52
CA LYS A 306 14.37 -13.75 18.85
C LYS A 306 14.83 -14.41 17.54
N HIS A 307 14.85 -15.75 17.51
CA HIS A 307 15.35 -16.57 16.39
C HIS A 307 14.34 -17.65 16.00
N PRO A 308 13.24 -17.26 15.32
CA PRO A 308 12.20 -18.18 14.89
C PRO A 308 12.71 -19.21 13.86
N ASP A 309 13.70 -18.82 13.06
CA ASP A 309 14.46 -19.67 12.13
C ASP A 309 15.14 -20.84 12.85
N ALA A 310 15.92 -20.57 13.90
CA ALA A 310 16.63 -21.61 14.64
C ALA A 310 15.68 -22.59 15.35
N LEU A 311 14.52 -22.11 15.81
CA LEU A 311 13.48 -22.95 16.42
C LEU A 311 12.89 -23.92 15.40
N LEU A 312 12.55 -23.43 14.20
CA LEU A 312 12.03 -24.26 13.13
C LEU A 312 13.07 -25.27 12.64
N GLU A 313 14.32 -24.85 12.46
CA GLU A 313 15.44 -25.71 12.10
C GLU A 313 15.58 -26.90 13.07
N LYS A 314 15.61 -26.62 14.38
CA LYS A 314 15.64 -27.66 15.41
C LYS A 314 14.44 -28.61 15.32
N TRP A 315 13.23 -28.08 15.11
CA TRP A 315 12.02 -28.89 15.01
C TRP A 315 12.08 -29.85 13.81
N LEU A 316 12.47 -29.33 12.63
CA LEU A 316 12.63 -30.13 11.41
C LEU A 316 13.61 -31.28 11.62
N GLY A 317 14.76 -30.99 12.25
CA GLY A 317 15.76 -32.00 12.56
C GLY A 317 15.21 -33.15 13.42
N THR A 318 14.27 -32.88 14.33
CA THR A 318 13.65 -33.92 15.18
C THR A 318 12.52 -34.70 14.50
N LYS A 319 11.77 -34.08 13.58
CA LYS A 319 10.46 -34.57 13.13
C LYS A 319 10.42 -35.11 11.70
N ASP A 320 11.43 -34.84 10.88
CA ASP A 320 11.58 -35.49 9.57
C ASP A 320 12.88 -36.33 9.50
N PRO A 321 12.87 -37.58 9.99
CA PRO A 321 14.01 -38.48 9.86
C PRO A 321 14.38 -38.79 8.41
N SER A 322 13.41 -38.71 7.49
CA SER A 322 13.60 -39.03 6.08
C SER A 322 14.39 -37.95 5.33
N ASN A 323 14.40 -36.72 5.86
CA ASN A 323 15.12 -35.58 5.32
C ASN A 323 16.41 -35.26 6.10
N ARG A 324 17.14 -36.29 6.53
CA ARG A 324 18.43 -36.18 7.22
C ARG A 324 19.60 -36.58 6.32
N TYR A 325 20.66 -35.79 6.37
CA TYR A 325 21.96 -36.11 5.79
C TYR A 325 22.94 -36.47 6.91
N HIS A 326 23.32 -37.75 6.96
CA HIS A 326 24.24 -38.23 7.98
C HIS A 326 25.69 -37.95 7.59
N TYR A 327 26.33 -37.03 8.30
CA TYR A 327 27.75 -36.73 8.13
C TYR A 327 28.57 -37.70 8.97
N THR A 328 29.26 -38.64 8.31
CA THR A 328 29.96 -39.74 9.00
C THR A 328 31.38 -39.34 9.42
N TYR A 329 31.97 -40.08 10.37
CA TYR A 329 33.37 -39.90 10.76
C TYR A 329 34.35 -40.07 9.59
N ASP A 330 34.04 -40.94 8.63
CA ASP A 330 34.87 -41.13 7.44
C ASP A 330 34.82 -39.89 6.51
N MET A 331 33.65 -39.27 6.37
CA MET A 331 33.51 -38.01 5.63
C MET A 331 34.23 -36.87 6.34
N LEU A 332 34.07 -36.77 7.66
CA LEU A 332 34.83 -35.85 8.51
C LEU A 332 36.34 -35.98 8.28
N SER A 333 36.87 -37.21 8.33
CA SER A 333 38.30 -37.46 8.14
C SER A 333 38.77 -37.02 6.75
N ARG A 334 38.03 -37.37 5.69
CA ARG A 334 38.35 -36.97 4.31
C ARG A 334 38.31 -35.45 4.11
N ASP A 335 37.32 -34.78 4.69
CA ASP A 335 37.15 -33.34 4.55
C ASP A 335 38.20 -32.53 5.33
N VAL A 336 38.60 -33.02 6.51
CA VAL A 336 39.74 -32.45 7.25
C VAL A 336 41.02 -32.50 6.40
N VAL A 337 41.29 -33.63 5.73
CA VAL A 337 42.45 -33.75 4.82
C VAL A 337 42.35 -32.77 3.66
N HIS A 338 41.18 -32.61 3.06
CA HIS A 338 40.97 -31.67 1.97
C HIS A 338 41.22 -30.22 2.41
N ILE A 339 40.73 -29.82 3.59
CA ILE A 339 41.00 -28.48 4.15
C ILE A 339 42.49 -28.28 4.44
N ILE A 340 43.17 -29.29 4.98
CA ILE A 340 44.62 -29.24 5.20
C ILE A 340 45.38 -29.02 3.88
N GLN A 341 45.00 -29.71 2.81
CA GLN A 341 45.61 -29.54 1.49
C GLN A 341 45.36 -28.13 0.93
N TYR A 342 44.13 -27.62 1.08
CA TYR A 342 43.78 -26.26 0.70
C TYR A 342 44.64 -25.22 1.43
N ILE A 343 44.77 -25.32 2.76
CA ILE A 343 45.60 -24.43 3.59
C ILE A 343 47.07 -24.51 3.17
N LYS A 344 47.61 -25.71 2.92
CA LYS A 344 48.99 -25.90 2.46
C LYS A 344 49.28 -25.21 1.14
N GLY A 345 48.28 -25.10 0.26
CA GLY A 345 48.41 -24.42 -1.04
C GLY A 345 48.81 -22.95 -0.95
N PHE A 346 48.60 -22.29 0.20
CA PHE A 346 49.00 -20.89 0.40
C PHE A 346 50.48 -20.70 0.74
N GLY A 347 51.17 -21.74 1.24
CA GLY A 347 52.60 -21.68 1.55
C GLY A 347 52.99 -20.71 2.67
N TYR A 348 52.12 -20.47 3.65
CA TYR A 348 52.42 -19.59 4.78
C TYR A 348 53.34 -20.24 5.82
N ASP A 349 54.37 -19.50 6.25
CA ASP A 349 55.30 -19.94 7.30
C ASP A 349 54.68 -19.90 8.72
N LYS A 350 53.68 -19.04 8.92
CA LYS A 350 52.91 -18.89 10.16
C LYS A 350 51.51 -18.36 9.86
N PHE A 351 50.49 -18.91 10.53
CA PHE A 351 49.10 -18.48 10.36
C PHE A 351 48.27 -18.83 11.62
N ALA A 352 47.03 -18.37 11.67
CA ALA A 352 46.08 -18.78 12.70
C ALA A 352 44.87 -19.52 12.12
N VAL A 353 44.34 -20.47 12.89
CA VAL A 353 43.06 -21.13 12.62
C VAL A 353 42.08 -20.72 13.71
N TYR A 354 40.93 -20.19 13.30
CA TYR A 354 39.82 -19.87 14.19
C TYR A 354 38.64 -20.80 13.96
N GLY A 355 38.16 -21.41 15.04
CA GLY A 355 36.86 -22.08 15.07
C GLY A 355 35.73 -21.15 15.49
N ILE A 356 34.54 -21.35 14.90
CA ILE A 356 33.31 -20.69 15.36
C ILE A 356 32.56 -21.65 16.29
N ALA A 357 32.50 -21.31 17.58
CA ALA A 357 31.86 -22.11 18.61
C ALA A 357 30.36 -21.82 18.72
N ARG A 358 29.54 -22.86 18.55
CA ARG A 358 28.07 -22.83 18.69
C ARG A 358 27.52 -23.86 19.68
N GLY A 359 28.40 -24.57 20.40
CA GLY A 359 28.07 -25.72 21.25
C GLY A 359 28.40 -27.02 20.52
N GLY A 360 29.17 -27.89 21.17
CA GLY A 360 29.72 -29.11 20.54
C GLY A 360 31.22 -29.03 20.24
N ILE A 361 31.73 -30.01 19.48
CA ILE A 361 33.15 -30.10 19.10
C ILE A 361 33.40 -29.25 17.86
N LEU A 362 34.47 -28.45 17.90
CA LEU A 362 34.86 -27.57 16.80
C LEU A 362 35.60 -28.32 15.70
N PHE A 363 35.09 -28.25 14.47
CA PHE A 363 35.74 -28.80 13.27
C PHE A 363 37.15 -28.25 13.04
N SER A 364 37.42 -27.03 13.50
CA SER A 364 38.74 -26.38 13.41
C SER A 364 39.83 -27.07 14.23
N VAL A 365 39.49 -27.84 15.28
CA VAL A 365 40.45 -28.48 16.18
C VAL A 365 41.31 -29.55 15.48
N PRO A 366 40.74 -30.55 14.78
CA PRO A 366 41.55 -31.53 14.05
C PRO A 366 42.39 -30.88 12.95
N VAL A 367 41.92 -29.78 12.34
CA VAL A 367 42.69 -29.03 11.34
C VAL A 367 43.88 -28.32 11.98
N SER A 368 43.67 -27.57 13.07
CA SER A 368 44.75 -26.84 13.75
C SER A 368 45.81 -27.78 14.31
N TYR A 369 45.39 -28.94 14.85
CA TYR A 369 46.31 -29.95 15.39
C TYR A 369 47.31 -30.46 14.35
N HIS A 370 46.92 -30.55 13.07
CA HIS A 370 47.85 -30.94 12.00
C HIS A 370 49.00 -29.94 11.81
N PHE A 371 48.80 -28.68 12.20
CA PHE A 371 49.74 -27.58 11.99
C PHE A 371 50.33 -27.05 13.30
N ASP A 372 50.29 -27.81 14.40
CA ASP A 372 50.63 -27.39 15.77
C ASP A 372 51.96 -26.61 15.92
N LYS A 373 52.93 -26.81 15.02
CA LYS A 373 54.21 -26.09 15.05
C LYS A 373 54.19 -24.68 14.44
N ILE A 374 53.22 -24.38 13.57
CA ILE A 374 53.17 -23.13 12.77
C ILE A 374 51.82 -22.42 12.83
N CYS A 375 50.82 -23.06 13.44
CA CYS A 375 49.45 -22.57 13.55
C CYS A 375 49.15 -22.07 14.97
N GLU A 376 48.73 -20.82 15.11
CA GLU A 376 48.11 -20.33 16.34
C GLU A 376 46.61 -20.67 16.31
N TYR A 377 46.05 -21.13 17.44
CA TYR A 377 44.64 -21.50 17.51
C TYR A 377 43.80 -20.41 18.20
N GLY A 378 42.64 -20.12 17.63
CA GLY A 378 41.68 -19.18 18.17
C GLY A 378 40.26 -19.73 18.15
N VAL A 379 39.40 -19.14 18.99
CA VAL A 379 37.98 -19.50 19.06
C VAL A 379 37.17 -18.22 19.16
N VAL A 380 36.13 -18.12 18.33
CA VAL A 380 35.08 -17.11 18.45
C VAL A 380 33.75 -17.77 18.79
N SER A 381 33.02 -17.24 19.75
CA SER A 381 31.63 -17.61 20.00
C SER A 381 30.70 -16.61 19.32
N TYR A 382 29.77 -17.13 18.51
CA TYR A 382 28.74 -16.34 17.86
C TYR A 382 27.53 -17.21 17.49
N GLN A 383 26.31 -16.72 17.73
CA GLN A 383 25.06 -17.47 17.57
C GLN A 383 25.00 -18.78 18.36
N ARG A 384 25.11 -18.71 19.69
CA ARG A 384 24.70 -19.82 20.57
C ARG A 384 23.26 -20.26 20.24
N TYR A 385 22.96 -21.54 20.46
CA TYR A 385 21.62 -22.14 20.26
C TYR A 385 20.48 -21.40 20.96
N ASP A 386 20.76 -20.69 22.06
CA ASP A 386 19.79 -19.87 22.78
C ASP A 386 19.48 -18.52 22.11
N GLY A 387 20.26 -18.15 21.09
CA GLY A 387 20.08 -16.94 20.31
C GLY A 387 20.34 -15.64 21.07
N ASN A 388 21.03 -15.68 22.21
CA ASN A 388 21.27 -14.46 22.99
C ASN A 388 22.48 -13.64 22.51
N ASP A 389 23.28 -14.16 21.58
CA ASP A 389 24.49 -13.46 21.12
C ASP A 389 24.18 -12.37 20.10
N SER A 390 24.39 -11.11 20.50
CA SER A 390 24.28 -9.94 19.63
C SER A 390 25.62 -9.52 19.02
N THR A 391 26.75 -9.97 19.57
CA THR A 391 28.12 -9.60 19.16
C THR A 391 29.04 -10.82 19.11
N VAL A 392 30.08 -10.76 18.26
CA VAL A 392 31.12 -11.79 18.18
C VAL A 392 32.01 -11.67 19.42
N ARG A 393 32.09 -12.75 20.19
CA ARG A 393 32.97 -12.86 21.35
C ARG A 393 34.21 -13.66 20.98
N PHE A 394 35.37 -13.19 21.38
CA PHE A 394 36.64 -13.90 21.20
C PHE A 394 36.98 -14.63 22.48
N ASP A 395 36.93 -15.96 22.47
CA ASP A 395 37.20 -16.80 23.64
C ASP A 395 38.68 -17.14 23.77
N ILE A 396 39.31 -17.45 22.65
CA ILE A 396 40.73 -17.73 22.56
C ILE A 396 41.28 -16.85 21.45
N THR A 397 42.32 -16.09 21.78
CA THR A 397 42.97 -15.17 20.85
C THR A 397 44.45 -15.42 20.83
N HIS A 398 45.01 -15.34 19.64
CA HIS A 398 46.44 -15.41 19.45
C HIS A 398 47.10 -14.03 19.54
N THR A 399 48.42 -13.98 19.69
CA THR A 399 49.15 -12.75 20.03
C THR A 399 49.58 -11.95 18.80
N ASP A 400 49.95 -12.62 17.71
CA ASP A 400 50.42 -11.97 16.49
C ASP A 400 49.27 -11.55 15.56
N THR A 401 48.85 -10.29 15.67
CA THR A 401 47.70 -9.77 14.91
C THR A 401 47.91 -9.60 13.40
N SER A 402 49.08 -9.97 12.87
CA SER A 402 49.47 -9.72 11.47
C SER A 402 49.48 -10.96 10.58
N ILE A 403 49.45 -12.16 11.17
CA ILE A 403 49.50 -13.41 10.41
C ILE A 403 48.18 -13.68 9.68
N PRO A 404 48.18 -14.42 8.55
CA PRO A 404 46.96 -14.86 7.89
C PRO A 404 46.06 -15.68 8.82
N ILE A 405 44.75 -15.55 8.64
CA ILE A 405 43.75 -16.20 9.48
C ILE A 405 42.82 -17.05 8.62
N PHE A 406 42.75 -18.34 8.91
CA PHE A 406 41.72 -19.24 8.39
C PHE A 406 40.57 -19.32 9.39
N ILE A 407 39.36 -19.00 8.95
CA ILE A 407 38.15 -19.11 9.78
C ILE A 407 37.40 -20.34 9.30
N ILE A 408 37.23 -21.32 10.18
CA ILE A 408 36.59 -22.60 9.85
C ILE A 408 35.28 -22.69 10.62
N ASP A 409 34.18 -22.79 9.87
CA ASP A 409 32.83 -23.03 10.39
C ASP A 409 32.37 -24.43 9.96
N ASP A 410 31.73 -25.15 10.88
CA ASP A 410 31.13 -26.45 10.60
C ASP A 410 29.80 -26.32 9.83
N LEU A 411 29.12 -25.17 9.96
CA LEU A 411 27.78 -24.96 9.41
C LEU A 411 27.72 -23.96 8.25
N ILE A 412 26.76 -24.25 7.35
CA ILE A 412 26.32 -23.41 6.23
C ILE A 412 26.09 -21.98 6.68
N SER A 413 26.70 -21.03 5.99
CA SER A 413 26.37 -19.62 6.12
C SER A 413 25.57 -19.19 4.91
N SER A 414 24.38 -18.63 5.15
CA SER A 414 23.63 -17.76 4.23
C SER A 414 24.38 -16.45 3.88
N GLY A 415 25.71 -16.45 3.97
CA GLY A 415 26.59 -15.28 3.99
C GLY A 415 26.54 -14.48 5.30
N ILE A 416 25.40 -14.39 5.98
CA ILE A 416 25.18 -13.41 7.06
C ILE A 416 26.12 -13.60 8.27
N THR A 417 26.22 -14.82 8.78
CA THR A 417 27.00 -15.11 9.99
C THR A 417 28.49 -15.00 9.70
N MET A 418 28.96 -15.68 8.65
CA MET A 418 30.35 -15.61 8.22
C MET A 418 30.75 -14.15 7.94
N ASN A 419 29.93 -13.37 7.24
CA ASN A 419 30.22 -11.95 6.96
C ASN A 419 30.31 -11.09 8.24
N LYS A 420 29.52 -11.37 9.28
CA LYS A 420 29.65 -10.68 10.56
C LYS A 420 30.94 -11.07 11.29
N VAL A 421 31.27 -12.35 11.31
CA VAL A 421 32.52 -12.84 11.91
C VAL A 421 33.72 -12.24 11.18
N ILE A 422 33.74 -12.28 9.85
CA ILE A 422 34.78 -11.65 9.01
C ILE A 422 34.92 -10.17 9.36
N LYS A 423 33.82 -9.40 9.42
CA LYS A 423 33.88 -7.97 9.78
C LYS A 423 34.47 -7.73 11.17
N SER A 424 34.05 -8.52 12.16
CA SER A 424 34.61 -8.44 13.52
C SER A 424 36.09 -8.81 13.57
N MET A 425 36.50 -9.81 12.78
CA MET A 425 37.88 -10.24 12.64
C MET A 425 38.74 -9.17 11.97
N GLN A 426 38.28 -8.55 10.87
CA GLN A 426 38.97 -7.45 10.20
C GLN A 426 39.15 -6.23 11.11
N HIS A 427 38.15 -5.95 11.96
CA HIS A 427 38.27 -4.86 12.92
C HIS A 427 39.35 -5.14 13.99
N LYS A 428 39.44 -6.38 14.47
CA LYS A 428 40.40 -6.80 15.50
C LYS A 428 41.81 -7.02 14.95
N PHE A 429 41.92 -7.66 13.79
CA PHE A 429 43.14 -8.08 13.12
C PHE A 429 43.32 -7.33 11.80
N LYS A 430 43.50 -6.01 11.89
CA LYS A 430 43.46 -5.09 10.74
C LYS A 430 44.47 -5.40 9.62
N LYS A 431 45.57 -6.09 9.95
CA LYS A 431 46.65 -6.43 9.01
C LYS A 431 46.57 -7.86 8.50
N ALA A 432 45.71 -8.69 9.07
CA ALA A 432 45.60 -10.10 8.71
C ALA A 432 44.78 -10.28 7.43
N THR A 433 45.27 -11.14 6.54
CA THR A 433 44.47 -11.68 5.44
C THR A 433 43.54 -12.76 6.00
N ILE A 434 42.25 -12.70 5.65
CA ILE A 434 41.24 -13.62 6.18
C ILE A 434 40.76 -14.57 5.08
N HIS A 435 40.79 -15.85 5.38
CA HIS A 435 40.39 -16.96 4.51
C HIS A 435 39.23 -17.73 5.14
N PRO A 436 37.98 -17.44 4.75
CA PRO A 436 36.81 -18.13 5.28
C PRO A 436 36.63 -19.50 4.62
N ILE A 437 36.39 -20.53 5.45
CA ILE A 437 36.21 -21.93 5.08
C ILE A 437 34.95 -22.46 5.76
N VAL A 438 34.11 -23.16 5.01
CA VAL A 438 32.94 -23.89 5.54
C VAL A 438 32.96 -25.34 5.06
N VAL A 439 32.45 -26.27 5.86
CA VAL A 439 32.33 -27.68 5.43
C VAL A 439 31.29 -27.80 4.32
N PHE A 440 30.12 -27.18 4.52
CA PHE A 440 29.00 -27.18 3.58
C PHE A 440 28.67 -25.76 3.11
N GLY A 441 28.45 -25.56 1.81
CA GLY A 441 28.09 -24.27 1.21
C GLY A 441 27.18 -24.38 -0.02
N ASP A 442 26.59 -23.25 -0.44
CA ASP A 442 25.80 -23.12 -1.68
C ASP A 442 26.62 -22.37 -2.77
N GLU A 443 26.12 -22.27 -4.02
CA GLU A 443 26.74 -21.49 -5.10
C GLU A 443 27.09 -20.06 -4.63
N ASN A 444 28.38 -19.70 -4.73
CA ASN A 444 28.97 -18.71 -3.84
C ASN A 444 29.34 -17.37 -4.50
N PRO A 445 28.72 -16.24 -4.09
CA PRO A 445 29.11 -14.89 -4.52
C PRO A 445 30.22 -14.22 -3.68
N ASP A 446 30.66 -14.79 -2.53
CA ASP A 446 31.43 -14.09 -1.48
C ASP A 446 32.86 -14.63 -1.20
N ASN A 447 33.48 -15.38 -2.12
CA ASN A 447 34.86 -15.93 -1.98
C ASN A 447 35.08 -16.85 -0.75
N VAL A 448 34.04 -17.52 -0.25
CA VAL A 448 34.16 -18.54 0.82
C VAL A 448 34.51 -19.91 0.23
N PHE A 449 35.56 -20.55 0.72
CA PHE A 449 35.85 -21.92 0.30
C PHE A 449 34.89 -22.89 0.99
N PHE A 450 34.22 -23.74 0.23
CA PHE A 450 33.39 -24.83 0.77
C PHE A 450 33.88 -26.19 0.30
N VAL A 451 33.83 -27.18 1.19
CA VAL A 451 34.31 -28.55 0.89
C VAL A 451 33.24 -29.35 0.14
N ARG A 452 31.97 -29.13 0.49
CA ARG A 452 30.80 -29.85 -0.04
C ARG A 452 29.68 -28.89 -0.38
N GLU A 453 28.95 -29.21 -1.45
CA GLU A 453 27.65 -28.58 -1.70
C GLU A 453 26.66 -28.95 -0.59
N HIS A 454 25.80 -28.00 -0.19
CA HIS A 454 24.79 -28.26 0.82
C HIS A 454 23.81 -29.34 0.32
N PRO A 455 23.56 -30.40 1.11
CA PRO A 455 22.63 -31.47 0.70
C PRO A 455 21.17 -31.03 0.59
N LYS A 456 20.80 -29.80 0.99
CA LYS A 456 19.40 -29.34 1.18
C LYS A 456 18.58 -30.22 2.13
N GLN A 457 19.26 -30.87 3.07
CA GLN A 457 18.69 -31.74 4.12
C GLN A 457 19.22 -31.31 5.49
N TRP A 458 18.58 -31.80 6.56
CA TRP A 458 19.10 -31.58 7.92
C TRP A 458 20.39 -32.39 8.13
N ILE A 459 21.51 -31.71 8.35
CA ILE A 459 22.80 -32.37 8.54
C ILE A 459 22.90 -32.86 9.99
N VAL A 460 23.23 -34.14 10.16
CA VAL A 460 23.50 -34.73 11.47
C VAL A 460 24.98 -34.99 11.57
N PHE A 461 25.67 -34.27 12.46
CA PHE A 461 27.10 -34.44 12.68
C PHE A 461 27.40 -35.66 13.56
N PRO A 462 28.57 -36.30 13.40
CA PRO A 462 28.87 -37.55 14.10
C PRO A 462 29.04 -37.37 15.61
N TYR A 463 29.24 -36.14 16.07
CA TYR A 463 29.35 -35.76 17.48
C TYR A 463 28.02 -35.26 18.10
N GLU A 464 26.93 -35.29 17.34
CA GLU A 464 25.56 -34.97 17.82
C GLU A 464 24.72 -36.21 18.10
N LEU A 465 25.25 -37.41 17.79
CA LEU A 465 24.60 -38.70 17.91
C LEU A 465 24.81 -39.36 19.28
#